data_AF-A0A4Y3FRQ7-F1
#
_entry.id   AF-A0A4Y3FRQ7-F1
#
_cell.length_a   1.000
_cell.length_b   1.000
_cell.length_c   1.000
_cell.angle_alpha   90.00
_cell.angle_beta   90.00
_cell.angle_gamma   90.00
#
_symmetry.space_group_name_H-M   'P 1'
#
loop_
_entity.id
_entity.type
_entity.pdbx_description
1 polymer ?
#
loop_
_entity_poly.entity_id
_entity_poly.type
_entity_poly.pdbx_seq_one_letter_code
_entity_poly.pdbx_strand_id
1 'polypeptide(L)'
;MAITHFLDVEGLIKNLHIITRKMKAGKVVGKASGAISAAKLMGNIGGYVHHSPDGVNIRKAFVSSLIHRTYNAFIDIHENSLFIGMMHFQDTYNYDVERVRKCSIHYATPDGRIIPFCAFNVIPGLYRDRIQEKYSISQSEWEAKKGRRLEDDKYRRNFSSEGKEDITQFYEQCIKMG
;
A
#
# COMPACT_ATOMS: atom_id res chain seq x y z
N MET A 1 -0.76 12.34 7.06
CA MET A 1 -2.15 12.82 7.16
C MET A 1 -3.03 11.96 6.28
N ALA A 2 -4.24 11.60 6.71
CA ALA A 2 -5.13 10.72 5.93
C ALA A 2 -5.83 11.47 4.77
N ILE A 3 -6.17 10.78 3.69
CA ILE A 3 -6.82 11.38 2.49
C ILE A 3 -8.15 12.09 2.81
N THR A 4 -8.86 11.63 3.84
CA THR A 4 -10.13 12.18 4.31
C THR A 4 -10.03 13.61 4.85
N HIS A 5 -8.82 14.09 5.18
CA HIS A 5 -8.62 15.50 5.55
C HIS A 5 -8.72 16.45 4.34
N PHE A 6 -8.48 15.94 3.14
CA PHE A 6 -8.33 16.75 1.93
C PHE A 6 -9.47 16.53 0.94
N LEU A 7 -10.15 15.39 1.04
CA LEU A 7 -11.24 14.97 0.19
C LEU A 7 -12.45 14.52 1.03
N ASP A 8 -13.60 15.19 0.84
CA ASP A 8 -14.89 14.75 1.36
C ASP A 8 -15.39 13.53 0.56
N VAL A 9 -14.93 12.36 0.98
CA VAL A 9 -15.26 11.08 0.34
C VAL A 9 -16.75 10.77 0.46
N GLU A 10 -17.38 11.08 1.59
CA GLU A 10 -18.78 10.77 1.83
C GLU A 10 -19.71 11.62 0.95
N GLY A 11 -19.48 12.93 0.92
CA GLY A 11 -20.20 13.85 0.05
C GLY A 11 -20.06 13.49 -1.42
N LEU A 12 -18.86 13.09 -1.84
CA LEU A 12 -18.59 12.63 -3.20
C LEU A 12 -19.38 11.36 -3.55
N ILE A 13 -19.32 10.32 -2.70
CA ILE A 13 -20.06 9.05 -2.90
C ILE A 13 -21.57 9.28 -2.91
N LYS A 14 -22.07 10.16 -2.03
CA LYS A 14 -23.49 10.52 -1.98
C LYS A 14 -23.94 11.22 -3.28
N ASN A 15 -23.13 12.15 -3.80
CA ASN A 15 -23.42 12.83 -5.07
C ASN A 15 -23.46 11.83 -6.25
N LEU A 16 -22.47 10.94 -6.33
CA LEU A 16 -22.43 9.87 -7.33
C LEU A 16 -23.67 8.97 -7.28
N HIS A 17 -24.14 8.61 -6.09
CA HIS A 17 -25.38 7.86 -5.91
C HIS A 17 -26.62 8.63 -6.42
N ILE A 18 -26.73 9.93 -6.12
CA ILE A 18 -27.83 10.77 -6.59
C ILE A 18 -27.85 10.86 -8.11
N ILE A 19 -26.68 11.07 -8.74
CA ILE A 19 -26.54 11.11 -10.20
C ILE A 19 -26.97 9.76 -10.80
N THR A 20 -26.45 8.66 -10.26
CA THR A 20 -26.75 7.30 -10.73
C THR A 20 -28.24 6.96 -10.62
N ARG A 21 -28.89 7.33 -9.50
CA ARG A 21 -30.34 7.14 -9.33
C ARG A 21 -31.14 7.98 -10.33
N LYS A 22 -30.77 9.23 -10.58
CA LYS A 22 -31.46 10.09 -11.57
C LYS A 22 -31.33 9.55 -12.99
N MET A 23 -30.20 8.94 -13.35
CA MET A 23 -30.02 8.24 -14.62
C MET A 23 -30.89 6.97 -14.70
N LYS A 24 -30.89 6.13 -13.66
CA LYS A 24 -31.70 4.90 -13.61
C LYS A 24 -33.21 5.17 -13.63
N ALA A 25 -33.65 6.29 -13.05
CA ALA A 25 -35.07 6.68 -12.98
C ALA A 25 -35.62 7.30 -14.29
N GLY A 26 -34.88 7.28 -15.40
CA GLY A 26 -35.39 7.70 -16.71
C GLY A 26 -35.67 9.20 -16.87
N LYS A 27 -35.30 10.06 -15.91
CA LYS A 27 -35.51 11.52 -16.00
C LYS A 27 -34.52 12.25 -16.93
N VAL A 28 -33.47 11.57 -17.40
CA VAL A 28 -32.53 12.07 -18.43
C VAL A 28 -32.06 10.87 -19.27
N VAL A 29 -32.65 10.67 -20.46
CA VAL A 29 -32.38 9.53 -21.35
C VAL A 29 -31.66 10.00 -22.61
N GLY A 30 -30.53 9.38 -22.95
CA GLY A 30 -29.78 9.61 -24.20
C GLY A 30 -28.27 9.82 -24.00
N LYS A 31 -27.47 9.80 -25.08
CA LYS A 31 -25.99 10.01 -25.03
C LYS A 31 -25.58 11.32 -24.32
N ALA A 32 -26.47 12.32 -24.28
CA ALA A 32 -26.30 13.56 -23.54
C ALA A 32 -26.38 13.40 -22.00
N SER A 33 -27.05 12.36 -21.48
CA SER A 33 -27.25 12.17 -20.03
C SER A 33 -25.93 11.87 -19.29
N GLY A 34 -25.03 11.12 -19.92
CA GLY A 34 -23.69 10.86 -19.42
C GLY A 34 -22.84 12.13 -19.40
N ALA A 35 -22.93 12.95 -20.44
CA ALA A 35 -22.19 14.22 -20.54
C ALA A 35 -22.68 15.26 -19.51
N ILE A 36 -23.99 15.41 -19.34
CA ILE A 36 -24.58 16.33 -18.32
C ILE A 36 -24.21 15.87 -16.91
N SER A 37 -24.24 14.57 -16.66
CA SER A 37 -23.85 13.98 -15.37
C SER A 37 -22.37 14.19 -15.07
N ALA A 38 -21.50 14.00 -16.06
CA ALA A 38 -20.07 14.28 -15.95
C ALA A 38 -19.81 15.78 -15.71
N ALA A 39 -20.49 16.67 -16.45
CA ALA A 39 -20.39 18.12 -16.27
C ALA A 39 -20.82 18.56 -14.86
N LYS A 40 -21.91 17.98 -14.34
CA LYS A 40 -22.39 18.26 -12.98
C LYS A 40 -21.45 17.73 -11.91
N LEU A 41 -20.83 16.57 -12.13
CA LEU A 41 -19.83 16.02 -11.22
C LEU A 41 -18.56 16.89 -11.22
N MET A 42 -18.08 17.29 -12.40
CA MET A 42 -16.93 18.18 -12.58
C MET A 42 -17.17 19.59 -11.99
N GLY A 43 -18.39 20.13 -12.09
CA GLY A 43 -18.74 21.43 -11.53
C GLY A 43 -18.75 21.43 -9.98
N ASN A 44 -19.12 20.32 -9.36
CA ASN A 44 -19.19 20.20 -7.89
C ASN A 44 -17.90 19.65 -7.26
N ILE A 45 -16.95 19.18 -8.07
CA ILE A 45 -15.72 18.52 -7.64
C ILE A 45 -14.86 19.39 -6.72
N GLY A 46 -14.86 20.71 -6.97
CA GLY A 46 -14.13 21.68 -6.16
C GLY A 46 -14.71 21.87 -4.76
N GLY A 47 -15.99 21.54 -4.55
CA GLY A 47 -16.62 21.60 -3.23
C GLY A 47 -16.27 20.44 -2.30
N TYR A 48 -15.75 19.33 -2.86
CA TYR A 48 -15.34 18.15 -2.10
C TYR A 48 -13.85 18.12 -1.80
N VAL A 49 -13.06 19.04 -2.37
CA VAL A 49 -11.61 19.14 -2.14
C VAL A 49 -11.36 20.38 -1.29
N HIS A 50 -10.95 20.20 -0.04
CA HIS A 50 -10.80 21.31 0.89
C HIS A 50 -9.42 21.97 0.77
N HIS A 51 -8.37 21.23 1.11
CA HIS A 51 -6.99 21.72 1.10
C HIS A 51 -6.09 20.59 0.62
N SER A 52 -5.60 20.62 -0.61
CA SER A 52 -4.67 19.57 -1.06
C SER A 52 -3.26 19.84 -0.53
N PRO A 53 -2.49 18.81 -0.14
CA PRO A 53 -1.08 18.96 0.22
C PRO A 53 -0.26 19.60 -0.89
N ASP A 54 0.78 20.33 -0.53
CA ASP A 54 1.74 20.87 -1.49
C ASP A 54 2.32 19.75 -2.36
N GLY A 55 2.33 19.96 -3.69
CA GLY A 55 2.78 18.97 -4.67
C GLY A 55 1.71 17.98 -5.15
N VAL A 56 0.53 17.91 -4.53
CA VAL A 56 -0.57 17.01 -4.95
C VAL A 56 -1.79 17.82 -5.40
N ASN A 57 -2.19 17.71 -6.66
CA ASN A 57 -3.43 18.33 -7.14
C ASN A 57 -4.57 17.30 -7.24
N ILE A 58 -5.25 17.05 -6.11
CA ILE A 58 -6.33 16.05 -6.01
C ILE A 58 -7.48 16.37 -6.99
N ARG A 59 -7.82 17.66 -7.14
CA ARG A 59 -8.87 18.11 -8.07
C ARG A 59 -8.54 17.75 -9.51
N LYS A 60 -7.32 18.07 -9.96
CA LYS A 60 -6.84 17.76 -11.31
C LYS A 60 -6.78 16.25 -11.53
N ALA A 61 -6.26 15.49 -10.56
CA ALA A 61 -6.19 14.04 -10.65
C ALA A 61 -7.58 13.40 -10.81
N PHE A 62 -8.55 13.83 -10.00
CA PHE A 62 -9.90 13.29 -10.05
C PHE A 62 -10.68 13.72 -11.32
N VAL A 63 -10.55 14.98 -11.77
CA VAL A 63 -11.12 15.44 -13.05
C VAL A 63 -10.49 14.70 -14.23
N SER A 64 -9.16 14.57 -14.24
CA SER A 64 -8.41 13.82 -15.26
C SER A 64 -8.85 12.36 -15.31
N SER A 65 -9.13 11.73 -14.16
CA SER A 65 -9.58 10.33 -14.06
C SER A 65 -10.94 10.12 -14.72
N LEU A 66 -11.87 11.06 -14.53
CA LEU A 66 -13.19 11.01 -15.13
C LEU A 66 -13.15 11.22 -16.66
N ILE A 67 -12.23 12.06 -17.15
CA ILE A 67 -12.09 12.40 -18.57
C ILE A 67 -11.31 11.32 -19.32
N HIS A 68 -10.09 11.04 -18.86
CA HIS A 68 -9.15 10.20 -19.59
C HIS A 68 -9.39 8.71 -19.34
N ARG A 69 -10.11 8.33 -18.27
CA ARG A 69 -10.38 6.92 -17.88
C ARG A 69 -9.11 6.04 -17.83
N THR A 70 -7.94 6.66 -17.71
CA THR A 70 -6.64 6.01 -17.79
C THR A 70 -5.93 6.08 -16.45
N TYR A 71 -5.12 5.06 -16.17
CA TYR A 71 -4.23 4.96 -15.02
C TYR A 71 -3.43 6.24 -14.72
N ASN A 72 -2.98 6.95 -15.77
CA ASN A 72 -2.19 8.18 -15.67
C ASN A 72 -2.89 9.32 -14.92
N ALA A 73 -4.20 9.26 -14.71
CA ALA A 73 -4.92 10.29 -13.99
C ALA A 73 -4.55 10.38 -12.50
N PHE A 74 -3.99 9.31 -11.92
CA PHE A 74 -3.59 9.26 -10.52
C PHE A 74 -2.07 9.27 -10.33
N ILE A 75 -1.28 9.47 -11.40
CA ILE A 75 0.19 9.43 -11.32
C ILE A 75 0.72 10.51 -10.37
N ASP A 76 0.21 11.74 -10.45
CA ASP A 76 0.57 12.85 -9.58
C ASP A 76 0.32 12.52 -8.09
N ILE A 77 -0.73 11.74 -7.78
CA ILE A 77 -1.02 11.29 -6.40
C ILE A 77 -0.06 10.16 -6.01
N HIS A 78 0.16 9.19 -6.90
CA HIS A 78 1.02 8.05 -6.61
C HIS A 78 2.48 8.43 -6.39
N GLU A 79 3.02 9.37 -7.17
CA GLU A 79 4.42 9.82 -7.04
C GLU A 79 4.65 10.69 -5.79
N ASN A 80 3.62 11.42 -5.35
CA ASN A 80 3.71 12.37 -4.24
C ASN A 80 3.01 11.89 -2.97
N SER A 81 2.64 10.61 -2.88
CA SER A 81 2.04 10.03 -1.67
C SER A 81 2.90 8.91 -1.10
N LEU A 82 2.94 8.84 0.24
CA LEU A 82 3.53 7.74 0.97
C LEU A 82 2.42 6.90 1.59
N PHE A 83 2.28 5.65 1.15
CA PHE A 83 1.38 4.70 1.78
C PHE A 83 1.98 4.21 3.10
N ILE A 84 1.30 4.52 4.21
CA ILE A 84 1.66 4.03 5.55
C ILE A 84 0.55 3.08 6.01
N GLY A 85 0.87 1.79 6.05
CA GLY A 85 0.00 0.75 6.60
C GLY A 85 0.56 0.26 7.93
N MET A 86 -0.29 0.18 8.95
CA MET A 86 0.04 -0.40 10.25
C MET A 86 -0.96 -1.50 10.58
N MET A 87 -0.47 -2.67 10.96
CA MET A 87 -1.31 -3.79 11.35
C MET A 87 -0.50 -4.74 12.23
N HIS A 88 -1.15 -5.36 13.21
CA HIS A 88 -0.51 -6.38 14.06
C HIS A 88 -0.14 -7.61 13.21
N PHE A 89 0.97 -8.28 13.51
CA PHE A 89 1.26 -9.56 12.88
C PHE A 89 0.22 -10.62 13.31
N GLN A 90 -0.16 -11.50 12.38
CA GLN A 90 -1.00 -12.65 12.71
C GLN A 90 -0.14 -13.79 13.24
N ASP A 91 -0.73 -14.61 14.09
CA ASP A 91 -0.22 -15.86 14.61
C ASP A 91 -1.24 -16.99 14.38
N THR A 92 -0.95 -18.18 14.89
CA THR A 92 -1.80 -19.37 14.70
C THR A 92 -3.16 -19.29 15.42
N TYR A 93 -3.32 -18.42 16.42
CA TYR A 93 -4.55 -18.26 17.21
C TYR A 93 -5.47 -17.16 16.66
N ASN A 94 -4.93 -16.12 16.00
CA ASN A 94 -5.69 -14.99 15.43
C ASN A 94 -5.65 -14.92 13.89
N TYR A 95 -5.42 -16.07 13.24
CA TYR A 95 -5.32 -16.14 11.79
C TYR A 95 -6.69 -15.86 11.13
N ASP A 96 -6.74 -14.79 10.35
CA ASP A 96 -7.90 -14.33 9.59
C ASP A 96 -7.60 -14.38 8.09
N VAL A 97 -8.32 -15.26 7.38
CA VAL A 97 -8.19 -15.48 5.95
C VAL A 97 -8.64 -14.27 5.13
N GLU A 98 -9.66 -13.53 5.56
CA GLU A 98 -10.14 -12.34 4.83
C GLU A 98 -9.07 -11.24 4.80
N ARG A 99 -8.32 -11.12 5.89
CA ARG A 99 -7.16 -10.23 5.95
C ARG A 99 -6.04 -10.69 5.03
N VAL A 100 -5.76 -11.99 4.98
CA VAL A 100 -4.75 -12.59 4.09
C VAL A 100 -5.09 -12.36 2.61
N ARG A 101 -6.37 -12.44 2.23
CA ARG A 101 -6.85 -12.16 0.86
C ARG A 101 -6.67 -10.70 0.42
N LYS A 102 -6.57 -9.78 1.37
CA LYS A 102 -6.38 -8.33 1.13
C LYS A 102 -4.97 -7.87 1.50
N CYS A 103 -4.03 -8.79 1.66
CA CYS A 103 -2.65 -8.45 2.01
C CYS A 103 -2.02 -7.60 0.92
N SER A 104 -1.16 -6.65 1.29
CA SER A 104 -0.36 -5.84 0.37
C SER A 104 1.10 -6.27 0.31
N ILE A 105 1.53 -7.19 1.19
CA ILE A 105 2.92 -7.65 1.31
C ILE A 105 2.96 -9.14 0.95
N HIS A 106 3.76 -9.51 -0.03
CA HIS A 106 3.81 -10.86 -0.56
C HIS A 106 5.24 -11.32 -0.84
N TYR A 107 5.43 -12.64 -0.79
CA TYR A 107 6.64 -13.32 -1.24
C TYR A 107 6.41 -13.90 -2.62
N ALA A 108 7.21 -13.49 -3.59
CA ALA A 108 7.32 -14.16 -4.87
C ALA A 108 8.21 -15.40 -4.69
N THR A 109 7.81 -16.51 -5.29
CA THR A 109 8.52 -17.79 -5.17
C THR A 109 9.00 -18.28 -6.54
N PRO A 110 10.09 -19.09 -6.60
CA PRO A 110 10.65 -19.56 -7.87
C PRO A 110 9.70 -20.42 -8.72
N ASP A 111 8.66 -21.01 -8.13
CA ASP A 111 7.61 -21.73 -8.88
C ASP A 111 6.48 -20.84 -9.41
N GLY A 112 6.63 -19.52 -9.32
CA GLY A 112 5.68 -18.55 -9.87
C GLY A 112 4.50 -18.21 -8.94
N ARG A 113 4.44 -18.76 -7.72
CA ARG A 113 3.41 -18.40 -6.75
C ARG A 113 3.74 -17.08 -6.05
N ILE A 114 2.69 -16.32 -5.74
CA ILE A 114 2.72 -15.11 -4.91
C ILE A 114 1.99 -15.44 -3.60
N ILE A 115 2.73 -15.44 -2.50
CA ILE A 115 2.23 -15.90 -1.20
C ILE A 115 2.13 -14.71 -0.24
N PRO A 116 0.95 -14.42 0.35
CA PRO A 116 0.80 -13.35 1.34
C PRO A 116 1.72 -13.52 2.55
N PHE A 117 2.18 -12.40 3.12
CA PHE A 117 3.13 -12.38 4.23
C PHE A 117 2.70 -13.29 5.41
N CYS A 118 1.46 -13.17 5.86
CA CYS A 118 0.97 -13.94 7.00
C CYS A 118 0.84 -15.43 6.65
N ALA A 119 0.40 -15.78 5.43
CA ALA A 119 0.37 -17.19 5.01
C ALA A 119 1.78 -17.81 5.01
N PHE A 120 2.77 -17.08 4.49
CA PHE A 120 4.16 -17.54 4.43
C PHE A 120 4.78 -17.75 5.81
N ASN A 121 4.54 -16.84 6.76
CA ASN A 121 5.20 -16.86 8.07
C ASN A 121 4.43 -17.64 9.14
N VAL A 122 3.09 -17.62 9.13
CA VAL A 122 2.25 -18.27 10.16
C VAL A 122 2.05 -19.75 9.86
N ILE A 123 2.01 -20.14 8.59
CA ILE A 123 1.82 -21.54 8.16
C ILE A 123 3.04 -22.01 7.35
N PRO A 124 4.24 -22.02 7.96
CA PRO A 124 5.49 -22.19 7.24
C PRO A 124 5.61 -23.56 6.57
N GLY A 125 5.11 -24.63 7.20
CA GLY A 125 5.18 -25.99 6.66
C GLY A 125 4.41 -26.21 5.34
N LEU A 126 3.40 -25.36 5.05
CA LEU A 126 2.69 -25.42 3.77
C LEU A 126 3.34 -24.56 2.68
N TYR A 127 3.96 -23.45 3.07
CA TYR A 127 4.40 -22.42 2.14
C TYR A 127 5.91 -22.21 2.14
N ARG A 128 6.46 -21.68 3.24
CA ARG A 128 7.88 -21.31 3.33
C ARG A 128 8.79 -22.52 3.23
N ASP A 129 8.58 -23.52 4.09
CA ASP A 129 9.57 -24.58 4.32
C ASP A 129 9.69 -25.46 3.06
N ARG A 130 8.57 -25.78 2.40
CA ARG A 130 8.56 -26.52 1.12
C ARG A 130 9.29 -25.79 -0.01
N ILE A 131 9.14 -24.47 -0.09
CA ILE A 131 9.82 -23.64 -1.09
C ILE A 131 11.31 -23.59 -0.79
N GLN A 132 11.68 -23.33 0.47
CA GLN A 132 13.08 -23.24 0.86
C GLN A 132 13.78 -24.58 0.69
N GLU A 133 13.17 -25.69 1.10
CA GLU A 133 13.73 -27.03 0.89
C GLU A 133 13.98 -27.32 -0.59
N LYS A 134 13.00 -27.02 -1.46
CA LYS A 134 13.10 -27.31 -2.90
C LYS A 134 14.12 -26.45 -3.65
N TYR A 135 14.29 -25.19 -3.26
CA TYR A 135 15.07 -24.20 -4.02
C TYR A 135 16.31 -23.69 -3.29
N SER A 136 16.55 -24.09 -2.05
CA SER A 136 17.79 -23.76 -1.35
C SER A 136 18.97 -24.51 -1.95
N ILE A 137 20.14 -23.90 -1.80
CA ILE A 137 21.43 -24.52 -2.06
C ILE A 137 22.26 -24.40 -0.79
N SER A 138 23.22 -25.32 -0.61
CA SER A 138 24.12 -25.25 0.53
C SER A 138 25.00 -24.00 0.46
N GLN A 139 25.50 -23.55 1.62
CA GLN A 139 26.41 -22.42 1.67
C GLN A 139 27.66 -22.68 0.82
N SER A 140 28.25 -23.88 0.91
CA SER A 140 29.45 -24.24 0.15
C SER A 140 29.20 -24.21 -1.37
N GLU A 141 28.05 -24.68 -1.83
CA GLU A 141 27.67 -24.61 -3.25
C GLU A 141 27.48 -23.16 -3.70
N TRP A 142 26.83 -22.33 -2.89
CA TRP A 142 26.63 -20.90 -3.18
C TRP A 142 27.96 -20.16 -3.27
N GLU A 143 28.88 -20.38 -2.32
CA GLU A 143 30.20 -19.75 -2.28
C GLU A 143 31.07 -20.19 -3.47
N ALA A 144 31.02 -21.47 -3.85
CA ALA A 144 31.69 -21.98 -5.04
C ALA A 144 31.16 -21.33 -6.33
N LYS A 145 29.83 -21.12 -6.44
CA LYS A 145 29.20 -20.46 -7.60
C LYS A 145 29.51 -18.97 -7.69
N LYS A 146 29.67 -18.28 -6.56
CA LYS A 146 29.85 -16.82 -6.49
C LYS A 146 31.30 -16.38 -6.32
N GLY A 147 32.20 -17.29 -5.93
CA GLY A 147 33.63 -17.00 -5.71
C GLY A 147 33.89 -16.08 -4.51
N ARG A 148 32.95 -15.96 -3.57
CA ARG A 148 33.06 -15.13 -2.36
C ARG A 148 32.36 -15.80 -1.18
N ARG A 149 32.72 -15.44 0.05
CA ARG A 149 32.08 -16.00 1.25
C ARG A 149 30.74 -15.34 1.51
N LEU A 150 29.75 -16.13 1.92
CA LEU A 150 28.43 -15.60 2.29
C LEU A 150 28.50 -14.68 3.52
N GLU A 151 29.50 -14.91 4.37
CA GLU A 151 29.76 -14.10 5.56
C GLU A 151 30.13 -12.65 5.24
N ASP A 152 30.75 -12.42 4.08
CA ASP A 152 31.19 -11.08 3.65
C ASP A 152 29.99 -10.17 3.30
N ASP A 153 28.84 -10.77 2.96
CA ASP A 153 27.60 -10.04 2.69
C ASP A 153 26.86 -9.63 4.00
N LYS A 154 27.28 -10.14 5.16
CA LYS A 154 26.65 -9.78 6.44
C LYS A 154 27.15 -8.42 6.90
N TYR A 155 26.26 -7.43 6.86
CA TYR A 155 26.52 -6.14 7.47
C TYR A 155 26.78 -6.28 8.98
N ARG A 156 27.97 -5.87 9.42
CA ARG A 156 28.35 -5.82 10.85
C ARG A 156 28.36 -4.38 11.29
N ARG A 157 27.48 -4.05 12.23
CA ARG A 157 27.49 -2.76 12.90
C ARG A 157 28.73 -2.68 13.78
N ASN A 158 29.64 -1.77 13.47
CA ASN A 158 30.85 -1.54 14.23
C ASN A 158 30.73 -0.18 14.93
N PHE A 159 30.20 -0.17 16.15
CA PHE A 159 30.06 1.03 16.96
C PHE A 159 31.29 1.22 17.85
N SER A 160 31.75 2.46 18.01
CA SER A 160 32.70 2.83 19.08
C SER A 160 32.08 2.56 20.45
N SER A 161 32.90 2.48 21.50
CA SER A 161 32.41 2.34 22.87
C SER A 161 31.44 3.47 23.24
N GLU A 162 31.81 4.70 22.88
CA GLU A 162 30.97 5.91 23.06
C GLU A 162 29.65 5.81 22.29
N GLY A 163 29.67 5.39 21.02
CA GLY A 163 28.44 5.23 20.24
C GLY A 163 27.50 4.13 20.77
N LYS A 164 28.03 3.11 21.46
CA LYS A 164 27.20 2.11 22.16
C LYS A 164 26.56 2.70 23.41
N GLU A 165 27.29 3.53 24.15
CA GLU A 165 26.77 4.25 25.32
C GLU A 165 25.67 5.22 24.93
N ASP A 166 25.86 6.00 23.85
CA ASP A 166 24.85 6.92 23.33
C ASP A 166 23.55 6.21 22.94
N ILE A 167 23.67 5.09 22.21
CA ILE A 167 22.50 4.27 21.82
C ILE A 167 21.79 3.75 23.06
N THR A 168 22.54 3.27 24.05
CA THR A 168 21.97 2.73 25.30
C THR A 168 21.23 3.82 26.06
N GLN A 169 21.84 4.99 26.24
CA GLN A 169 21.22 6.14 26.91
C GLN A 169 19.95 6.61 26.19
N PHE A 170 19.97 6.64 24.85
CA PHE A 170 18.79 6.98 24.06
C PHE A 170 17.61 6.05 24.36
N TYR A 171 17.83 4.73 24.33
CA TYR A 171 16.76 3.77 24.62
C TYR A 171 16.29 3.82 26.08
N GLU A 172 17.20 4.01 27.03
CA GLU A 172 16.84 4.18 28.44
C GLU A 172 15.98 5.42 28.68
N GLN A 173 16.26 6.53 27.98
CA GLN A 173 15.42 7.73 28.03
C GLN A 173 14.03 7.46 27.44
N CYS A 174 13.95 6.80 26.28
CA CYS A 174 12.65 6.45 25.68
C CYS A 174 11.80 5.59 26.62
N ILE A 175 12.40 4.64 27.35
CA ILE A 175 11.69 3.80 28.32
C ILE A 175 11.19 4.62 29.52
N LYS A 176 11.96 5.62 29.98
CA LYS A 176 11.56 6.50 31.10
C LYS A 176 10.48 7.51 30.74
N MET A 177 10.30 7.82 29.45
CA MET A 177 9.33 8.80 28.95
C MET A 177 7.99 8.19 28.53
N GLY A 178 7.90 6.86 28.39
CA GLY A 178 6.67 6.11 28.09
C GLY A 178 6.00 5.59 29.34
#